data_AF-A0A7Y5LXC8-F1
#
_entry.id   AF-A0A7Y5LXC8-F1
#
_cell.length_a   1.000
_cell.length_b   1.000
_cell.length_c   1.000
_cell.angle_alpha   90.00
_cell.angle_beta   90.00
_cell.angle_gamma   90.00
#
_symmetry.space_group_name_H-M   'P 1'
#
loop_
_entity.id
_entity.type
_entity.pdbx_description
1 polymer ?
#
loop_
_entity_poly.entity_id
_entity_poly.type
_entity_poly.pdbx_seq_one_letter_code
_entity_poly.pdbx_strand_id
1 'polypeptide(L)'
;RDLRLAEAQDRHRAHGAVEPFAVLALSGPAARVPVVFQEGMRKLERHALWFPPLDRATPPVCDACGGPPGEASICADPAHEALLCPRCRTFCQTCGAGLCSGHARVCSCGATACPAHGAACESCGEACCAAHTLSCGRCCRKFCRRHAFACGICGLAACTDHAKRCGSCDIELCGEHQSPCDVTGRTACPRHAKACGGCGETVLDLAWKDGRCETCRTLASAAPGDPAVAAAETLVPEARGAAWRSARTKTRVLLTGSTLLSRYRVWLARDLSLLSAWGGSKLFGMKKIR
;
A
#
# COMPACT_ATOMS: atom_id res chain seq x y z
N ARG A 1 -55.96 16.70 -17.14
CA ARG A 1 -56.59 16.66 -15.80
C ARG A 1 -55.71 17.38 -14.78
N ASP A 2 -54.41 17.11 -14.77
CA ASP A 2 -53.46 17.69 -13.80
C ASP A 2 -53.29 19.22 -13.92
N LEU A 3 -53.38 19.77 -15.13
CA LEU A 3 -53.31 21.23 -15.32
C LEU A 3 -54.45 21.98 -14.63
N ARG A 4 -55.69 21.44 -14.69
CA ARG A 4 -56.87 22.04 -14.04
C ARG A 4 -56.82 21.89 -12.52
N LEU A 5 -56.15 20.86 -12.00
CA LEU A 5 -55.97 20.67 -10.57
C LEU A 5 -54.94 21.66 -10.00
N ALA A 6 -53.84 21.89 -10.73
CA ALA A 6 -52.84 22.91 -10.36
C ALA A 6 -53.42 24.33 -10.40
N GLU A 7 -54.21 24.65 -11.42
CA GLU A 7 -54.89 25.95 -11.54
C GLU A 7 -55.92 26.18 -10.42
N ALA A 8 -56.67 25.14 -10.04
CA ALA A 8 -57.61 25.21 -8.93
C ALA A 8 -56.90 25.34 -7.57
N GLN A 9 -55.77 24.66 -7.38
CA GLN A 9 -54.97 24.77 -6.16
C GLN A 9 -54.35 26.16 -6.00
N ASP A 10 -53.90 26.77 -7.10
CA ASP A 10 -53.32 28.13 -7.06
C ASP A 10 -54.42 29.19 -6.85
N ARG A 11 -55.57 29.02 -7.50
CA ARG A 11 -56.73 29.94 -7.37
C ARG A 11 -57.36 29.93 -5.97
N HIS A 12 -57.20 28.83 -5.21
CA HIS A 12 -57.68 28.71 -3.83
C HIS A 12 -56.55 28.79 -2.79
N ARG A 13 -55.34 29.16 -3.20
CA ARG A 13 -54.24 29.38 -2.27
C ARG A 13 -54.48 30.68 -1.53
N ALA A 14 -54.82 30.59 -0.25
CA ALA A 14 -54.97 31.76 0.59
C ALA A 14 -53.60 32.44 0.77
N HIS A 15 -53.44 33.64 0.21
CA HIS A 15 -52.29 34.50 0.46
C HIS A 15 -52.59 35.34 1.70
N GLY A 16 -52.17 34.87 2.87
CA GLY A 16 -52.17 35.67 4.10
C GLY A 16 -50.88 36.47 4.21
N ALA A 17 -50.97 37.80 4.11
CA ALA A 17 -49.87 38.67 4.51
C ALA A 17 -49.96 38.89 6.03
N VAL A 18 -48.99 38.36 6.77
CA VAL A 18 -48.86 38.66 8.21
C VAL A 18 -47.96 39.87 8.33
N GLU A 19 -48.55 41.05 8.51
CA GLU A 19 -47.81 42.26 8.86
C GLU A 19 -47.61 42.30 10.38
N PRO A 20 -46.37 42.27 10.89
CA PRO A 20 -46.14 42.39 12.32
C PRO A 20 -46.49 43.81 12.79
N PHE A 21 -47.57 43.96 13.55
CA PHE A 21 -48.10 45.27 13.96
C PHE A 21 -47.48 45.82 15.26
N ALA A 22 -46.78 44.99 16.05
CA ALA A 22 -46.05 45.44 17.23
C ALA A 22 -44.87 44.52 17.54
N VAL A 23 -43.66 45.07 17.66
CA VAL A 23 -42.47 44.35 18.13
C VAL A 23 -42.24 44.72 19.59
N LEU A 24 -42.46 43.77 20.50
CA LEU A 24 -42.08 43.92 21.91
C LEU A 24 -40.68 43.34 22.11
N ALA A 25 -39.70 44.20 22.37
CA ALA A 25 -38.36 43.77 22.75
C ALA A 25 -38.33 43.47 24.26
N LEU A 26 -38.27 42.18 24.60
CA LEU A 26 -38.05 41.74 25.98
C LEU A 26 -36.55 41.50 26.20
N SER A 27 -35.93 42.24 27.11
CA SER A 27 -34.60 41.94 27.64
C SER A 27 -34.77 41.21 28.97
N GLY A 28 -34.04 40.10 29.15
CA GLY A 28 -34.14 39.29 30.36
C GLY A 28 -32.87 38.47 30.59
N PRO A 29 -32.67 37.95 31.80
CA PRO A 29 -31.53 37.10 32.10
C PRO A 29 -31.58 35.82 31.26
N ALA A 30 -30.44 35.45 30.68
CA ALA A 30 -30.24 34.15 30.06
C ALA A 30 -29.18 33.39 30.87
N ALA A 31 -29.46 32.13 31.18
CA ALA A 31 -28.52 31.24 31.85
C ALA A 31 -27.85 30.35 30.81
N ARG A 32 -26.53 30.18 30.92
CA ARG A 32 -25.79 29.19 30.13
C ARG A 32 -25.83 27.86 30.88
N VAL A 33 -26.48 26.86 30.31
CA VAL A 33 -26.68 25.54 30.95
C VAL A 33 -25.90 24.48 30.17
N PRO A 34 -25.07 23.65 30.83
CA PRO A 34 -24.39 22.57 30.15
C PRO A 34 -25.39 21.48 29.74
N VAL A 35 -25.25 21.00 28.51
CA VAL A 35 -25.99 19.90 27.91
C VAL A 35 -24.97 18.84 27.52
N VAL A 36 -25.07 17.67 28.14
CA VAL A 36 -24.18 16.54 27.85
C VAL A 36 -24.86 15.61 26.86
N PHE A 37 -24.28 15.48 25.67
CA PHE A 37 -24.64 14.44 24.72
C PHE A 37 -23.85 13.19 25.03
N GLN A 38 -24.50 12.03 25.00
CA GLN A 38 -23.85 10.75 25.24
C GLN A 38 -24.23 9.74 24.15
N GLU A 39 -23.22 9.14 23.53
CA GLU A 39 -23.37 8.09 22.51
C GLU A 39 -22.44 6.93 22.85
N GLY A 40 -23.02 5.87 23.43
CA GLY A 40 -22.26 4.79 24.05
C GLY A 40 -21.36 5.30 25.18
N MET A 41 -20.03 5.14 25.01
CA MET A 41 -19.01 5.59 25.96
C MET A 41 -18.55 7.04 25.74
N ARG A 42 -18.99 7.68 24.66
CA ARG A 42 -18.54 9.02 24.29
C ARG A 42 -19.46 10.06 24.91
N LYS A 43 -18.88 11.10 25.48
CA LYS A 43 -19.60 12.23 26.06
C LYS A 43 -19.12 13.51 25.39
N LEU A 44 -20.05 14.41 25.11
CA LEU A 44 -19.77 15.71 24.54
C LEU A 44 -20.57 16.76 25.29
N GLU A 45 -19.87 17.68 25.94
CA GLU A 45 -20.51 18.81 26.60
C GLU A 45 -20.67 19.98 25.63
N ARG A 46 -21.88 20.54 25.60
CA ARG A 46 -22.23 21.78 24.91
C ARG A 46 -23.01 22.67 25.84
N HIS A 47 -23.21 23.91 25.44
CA HIS A 47 -23.98 24.85 26.24
C HIS A 47 -25.25 25.25 25.50
N ALA A 48 -26.39 25.19 26.19
CA ALA A 48 -27.64 25.81 25.79
C ALA A 48 -27.80 27.17 26.47
N LEU A 49 -28.57 28.06 25.85
CA LEU A 49 -29.05 29.28 26.52
C LEU A 49 -30.47 29.01 27.00
N TRP A 50 -30.68 29.02 28.30
CA TRP A 50 -31.99 28.92 28.93
C TRP A 50 -32.50 30.31 29.29
N PHE A 51 -33.74 30.60 28.95
CA PHE A 51 -34.45 31.86 29.21
C PHE A 51 -35.54 31.58 30.25
N PRO A 52 -35.27 31.76 31.55
CA PRO A 52 -36.21 31.42 32.62
C PRO A 52 -37.60 32.08 32.48
N PRO A 53 -37.73 33.37 32.07
CA PRO A 53 -39.05 33.98 31.92
C PRO A 53 -39.96 33.31 30.89
N LEU A 54 -39.38 32.61 29.91
CA LEU A 54 -40.09 31.91 28.85
C LEU A 54 -40.10 30.39 29.05
N ASP A 55 -39.44 29.91 30.11
CA ASP A 55 -39.10 28.51 30.35
C ASP A 55 -38.65 27.76 29.07
N ARG A 56 -37.77 28.43 28.30
CA ARG A 56 -37.34 27.94 26.99
C ARG A 56 -35.83 27.89 26.91
N ALA A 57 -35.30 26.78 26.40
CA ALA A 57 -33.88 26.64 26.07
C ALA A 57 -33.67 26.64 24.56
N THR A 58 -32.64 27.35 24.07
CA THR A 58 -32.13 27.15 22.71
C THR A 58 -31.19 25.96 22.72
N PRO A 59 -31.54 24.85 22.05
CA PRO A 59 -30.69 23.67 22.04
C PRO A 59 -29.35 23.97 21.37
N PRO A 60 -28.27 23.25 21.71
CA PRO A 60 -27.02 23.28 20.96
C PRO A 60 -27.28 22.96 19.49
N VAL A 61 -26.59 23.62 18.57
CA VAL A 61 -26.80 23.44 17.13
C VAL A 61 -25.81 22.45 16.53
N CYS A 62 -26.10 21.94 15.34
CA CYS A 62 -25.18 21.14 14.54
C CYS A 62 -23.90 21.95 14.24
N ASP A 63 -22.73 21.42 14.57
CA ASP A 63 -21.44 22.07 14.34
C ASP A 63 -21.13 22.22 12.83
N ALA A 64 -21.81 21.47 11.96
CA ALA A 64 -21.60 21.51 10.51
C ALA A 64 -22.54 22.48 9.75
N CYS A 65 -23.79 22.67 10.21
CA CYS A 65 -24.78 23.47 9.47
C CYS A 65 -25.53 24.51 10.30
N GLY A 66 -25.30 24.58 11.62
CA GLY A 66 -26.04 25.45 12.53
C GLY A 66 -27.51 25.09 12.72
N GLY A 67 -28.00 24.03 12.07
CA GLY A 67 -29.37 23.55 12.22
C GLY A 67 -29.64 22.91 13.59
N PRO A 68 -30.92 22.78 13.99
CA PRO A 68 -31.28 22.11 15.23
C PRO A 68 -30.78 20.66 15.22
N PRO A 69 -30.33 20.14 16.36
CA PRO A 69 -29.56 18.90 16.41
C PRO A 69 -30.44 17.67 16.19
N GLY A 70 -31.74 17.74 16.53
CA GLY A 70 -32.69 16.63 16.39
C GLY A 70 -32.15 15.36 17.05
N GLU A 71 -32.17 14.25 16.32
CA GLU A 71 -31.40 13.04 16.65
C GLU A 71 -29.90 13.26 16.37
N ALA A 72 -29.24 13.96 17.28
CA ALA A 72 -27.83 14.29 17.15
C ALA A 72 -26.93 13.06 17.32
N SER A 73 -25.78 13.04 16.64
CA SER A 73 -24.69 12.07 16.86
C SER A 73 -23.37 12.79 17.07
N ILE A 74 -22.44 12.15 17.78
CA ILE A 74 -21.09 12.68 18.00
C ILE A 74 -20.17 12.08 16.92
N CYS A 75 -19.48 12.92 16.14
CA CYS A 75 -18.54 12.47 15.08
C CYS A 75 -17.52 11.47 15.62
N ALA A 76 -17.37 10.28 15.03
CA ALA A 76 -16.60 9.15 15.56
C ALA A 76 -15.10 9.39 15.80
N ASP A 77 -14.54 10.40 15.14
CA ASP A 77 -13.12 10.73 15.30
C ASP A 77 -12.86 11.31 16.71
N PRO A 78 -11.93 10.73 17.49
CA PRO A 78 -11.64 11.19 18.85
C PRO A 78 -11.00 12.58 18.90
N ALA A 79 -10.35 13.02 17.83
CA ALA A 79 -9.78 14.37 17.74
C ALA A 79 -10.83 15.41 17.30
N HIS A 80 -12.02 14.97 16.90
CA HIS A 80 -13.07 15.84 16.38
C HIS A 80 -14.40 15.60 17.11
N GLU A 81 -14.53 16.30 18.23
CA GLU A 81 -15.71 16.32 19.07
C GLU A 81 -16.84 17.17 18.49
N ALA A 82 -17.39 16.81 17.33
CA ALA A 82 -18.47 17.55 16.67
C ALA A 82 -19.84 16.92 16.88
N LEU A 83 -20.84 17.76 17.17
CA LEU A 83 -22.26 17.42 17.23
C LEU A 83 -22.88 17.54 15.84
N LEU A 84 -23.44 16.44 15.32
CA LEU A 84 -23.96 16.36 13.95
C LEU A 84 -25.47 16.09 13.95
N CYS A 85 -26.23 16.86 13.19
CA CYS A 85 -27.64 16.56 12.94
C CYS A 85 -27.79 15.43 11.89
N PRO A 86 -28.99 14.82 11.75
CA PRO A 86 -29.25 13.74 10.79
C PRO A 86 -28.88 14.05 9.33
N ARG A 87 -28.89 15.33 8.93
CA ARG A 87 -28.54 15.76 7.56
C ARG A 87 -27.04 15.85 7.31
N CYS A 88 -26.25 16.09 8.36
CA CYS A 88 -24.81 16.33 8.26
C CYS A 88 -23.98 15.11 8.69
N ARG A 89 -24.63 14.09 9.25
CA ARG A 89 -23.99 12.82 9.57
C ARG A 89 -24.08 11.84 8.40
N THR A 90 -23.01 11.10 8.17
CA THR A 90 -23.01 9.82 7.47
C THR A 90 -22.56 8.73 8.44
N PHE A 91 -22.66 7.47 8.06
CA PHE A 91 -22.34 6.35 8.95
C PHE A 91 -21.22 5.50 8.39
N CYS A 92 -20.31 5.07 9.27
CA CYS A 92 -19.37 4.01 8.92
C CYS A 92 -20.14 2.71 8.70
N GLN A 93 -20.05 2.12 7.51
CA GLN A 93 -20.75 0.87 7.22
C GLN A 93 -20.23 -0.34 8.02
N THR A 94 -19.02 -0.23 8.60
CA THR A 94 -18.42 -1.29 9.41
C THR A 94 -18.90 -1.28 10.86
N CYS A 95 -18.99 -0.10 11.50
CA CYS A 95 -19.32 -0.01 12.93
C CYS A 95 -20.56 0.83 13.26
N GLY A 96 -21.21 1.42 12.26
CA GLY A 96 -22.40 2.27 12.44
C GLY A 96 -22.13 3.64 13.07
N ALA A 97 -20.88 4.00 13.36
CA ALA A 97 -20.57 5.28 14.00
C ALA A 97 -20.84 6.48 13.07
N GLY A 98 -21.41 7.55 13.61
CA GLY A 98 -21.68 8.80 12.89
C GLY A 98 -20.40 9.56 12.54
N LEU A 99 -20.33 10.11 11.32
CA LEU A 99 -19.17 10.81 10.78
C LEU A 99 -19.61 12.12 10.12
N CYS A 100 -18.81 13.17 10.28
CA CYS A 100 -18.97 14.37 9.46
C CYS A 100 -18.33 14.15 8.08
N SER A 101 -18.63 15.02 7.12
CA SER A 101 -18.07 14.97 5.76
C SER A 101 -16.53 14.99 5.73
N GLY A 102 -15.87 15.64 6.70
CA GLY A 102 -14.41 15.71 6.78
C GLY A 102 -13.73 14.41 7.25
N HIS A 103 -14.43 13.57 8.03
CA HIS A 103 -13.88 12.32 8.55
C HIS A 103 -14.46 11.08 7.85
N ALA A 104 -15.47 11.26 7.02
CA ALA A 104 -16.02 10.22 6.17
C ALA A 104 -15.10 9.95 4.98
N ARG A 105 -14.58 8.73 4.91
CA ARG A 105 -13.82 8.24 3.76
C ARG A 105 -14.75 7.41 2.88
N VAL A 106 -14.97 7.84 1.64
CA VAL A 106 -15.82 7.11 0.68
C VAL A 106 -14.92 6.27 -0.22
N CYS A 107 -15.08 4.95 -0.14
CA CYS A 107 -14.38 4.01 -1.01
C CYS A 107 -14.97 4.04 -2.43
N SER A 108 -14.20 3.62 -3.43
CA SER A 108 -14.66 3.45 -4.82
C SER A 108 -15.85 2.49 -4.96
N CYS A 109 -16.06 1.59 -3.99
CA CYS A 109 -17.26 0.75 -3.93
C CYS A 109 -18.49 1.44 -3.31
N GLY A 110 -18.43 2.74 -3.02
CA GLY A 110 -19.47 3.53 -2.35
C GLY A 110 -19.51 3.38 -0.82
N ALA A 111 -18.74 2.47 -0.24
CA ALA A 111 -18.75 2.26 1.21
C ALA A 111 -18.11 3.43 1.95
N THR A 112 -18.81 3.96 2.95
CA THR A 112 -18.27 4.97 3.87
C THR A 112 -17.59 4.31 5.06
N ALA A 113 -16.35 4.72 5.36
CA ALA A 113 -15.56 4.23 6.46
C ALA A 113 -15.08 5.38 7.36
N CYS A 114 -15.03 5.12 8.67
CA CYS A 114 -14.36 6.02 9.61
C CYS A 114 -12.83 5.86 9.50
N PRO A 115 -12.04 6.77 10.11
CA PRO A 115 -10.57 6.68 10.09
C PRO A 115 -10.00 5.37 10.66
N ALA A 116 -10.73 4.69 11.56
CA ALA A 116 -10.33 3.40 12.11
C ALA A 116 -10.64 2.21 11.18
N HIS A 117 -11.68 2.30 10.35
CA HIS A 117 -12.14 1.22 9.45
C HIS A 117 -11.84 1.47 7.98
N GLY A 118 -11.09 2.52 7.66
CA GLY A 118 -10.65 2.81 6.31
C GLY A 118 -9.32 3.54 6.32
N ALA A 119 -8.54 3.41 5.24
CA ALA A 119 -7.25 4.04 5.09
C ALA A 119 -7.14 4.69 3.69
N ALA A 120 -6.29 5.70 3.57
CA ALA A 120 -5.88 6.17 2.25
C ALA A 120 -4.86 5.18 1.67
N CYS A 121 -4.95 4.91 0.37
CA CYS A 121 -3.92 4.13 -0.31
C CYS A 121 -2.63 4.95 -0.39
N GLU A 122 -1.52 4.38 0.08
CA GLU A 122 -0.21 5.04 0.08
C GLU A 122 0.35 5.36 -1.33
N SER A 123 -0.19 4.72 -2.36
CA SER A 123 0.24 4.94 -3.75
C SER A 123 -0.57 5.99 -4.50
N CYS A 124 -1.89 6.09 -4.27
CA CYS A 124 -2.77 7.00 -5.01
C CYS A 124 -3.58 7.99 -4.14
N GLY A 125 -3.49 7.89 -2.81
CA GLY A 125 -4.26 8.71 -1.87
C GLY A 125 -5.75 8.35 -1.78
N GLU A 126 -6.28 7.48 -2.64
CA GLU A 126 -7.70 7.12 -2.64
C GLU A 126 -8.14 6.47 -1.31
N ALA A 127 -9.30 6.88 -0.82
CA ALA A 127 -9.94 6.29 0.34
C ALA A 127 -10.35 4.84 0.08
N CYS A 128 -9.99 3.95 0.99
CA CYS A 128 -10.31 2.53 0.94
C CYS A 128 -11.04 2.12 2.22
N CYS A 129 -12.15 1.41 2.10
CA CYS A 129 -12.75 0.74 3.25
C CYS A 129 -11.89 -0.47 3.68
N ALA A 130 -12.13 -1.02 4.88
CA ALA A 130 -11.38 -2.16 5.41
C ALA A 130 -11.31 -3.34 4.42
N ALA A 131 -12.40 -3.65 3.72
CA ALA A 131 -12.45 -4.75 2.75
C ALA A 131 -11.62 -4.53 1.48
N HIS A 132 -11.38 -3.26 1.12
CA HIS A 132 -10.59 -2.86 -0.06
C HIS A 132 -9.18 -2.39 0.29
N THR A 133 -8.81 -2.46 1.57
CA THR A 133 -7.48 -2.10 2.06
C THR A 133 -6.66 -3.36 2.30
N LEU A 134 -5.49 -3.45 1.70
CA LEU A 134 -4.51 -4.50 1.91
C LEU A 134 -3.27 -3.94 2.62
N SER A 135 -2.71 -4.70 3.56
CA SER A 135 -1.42 -4.38 4.19
C SER A 135 -0.30 -5.12 3.49
N CYS A 136 0.73 -4.40 3.03
CA CYS A 136 1.92 -5.06 2.55
C CYS A 136 2.62 -5.78 3.70
N GLY A 137 2.83 -7.10 3.59
CA GLY A 137 3.50 -7.91 4.62
C GLY A 137 4.95 -7.51 4.90
N ARG A 138 5.58 -6.72 4.02
CA ARG A 138 6.97 -6.29 4.16
C ARG A 138 7.15 -4.91 4.78
N CYS A 139 6.36 -3.90 4.37
CA CYS A 139 6.49 -2.53 4.88
C CYS A 139 5.31 -2.08 5.75
N CYS A 140 4.31 -2.95 5.98
CA CYS A 140 3.11 -2.72 6.78
C CYS A 140 2.19 -1.58 6.31
N ARG A 141 2.58 -0.84 5.26
CA ARG A 141 1.79 0.22 4.62
C ARG A 141 0.51 -0.31 3.98
N LYS A 142 -0.50 0.57 3.88
CA LYS A 142 -1.86 0.26 3.42
C LYS A 142 -2.05 0.66 1.95
N PHE A 143 -2.62 -0.23 1.16
CA PHE A 143 -2.83 -0.04 -0.27
C PHE A 143 -4.23 -0.46 -0.69
N CYS A 144 -4.76 0.16 -1.74
CA CYS A 144 -5.96 -0.33 -2.40
C CYS A 144 -5.66 -1.62 -3.18
N ARG A 145 -6.68 -2.40 -3.53
CA ARG A 145 -6.54 -3.63 -4.32
C ARG A 145 -5.88 -3.45 -5.69
N ARG A 146 -5.80 -2.22 -6.22
CA ARG A 146 -5.09 -1.91 -7.47
C ARG A 146 -3.58 -1.77 -7.29
N HIS A 147 -3.12 -1.36 -6.11
CA HIS A 147 -1.70 -1.12 -5.80
C HIS A 147 -1.10 -2.16 -4.84
N ALA A 148 -1.81 -3.26 -4.60
CA ALA A 148 -1.31 -4.40 -3.87
C ALA A 148 -1.80 -5.71 -4.49
N PHE A 149 -0.97 -6.73 -4.40
CA PHE A 149 -1.19 -8.05 -4.98
C PHE A 149 -1.06 -9.12 -3.91
N ALA A 150 -1.88 -10.17 -3.99
CA ALA A 150 -1.70 -11.35 -3.16
C ALA A 150 -0.60 -12.24 -3.76
N CYS A 151 0.34 -12.69 -2.93
CA CYS A 151 1.36 -13.64 -3.36
C CYS A 151 0.70 -14.97 -3.76
N GLY A 152 1.00 -15.45 -4.97
CA GLY A 152 0.47 -16.73 -5.48
C GLY A 152 0.96 -17.98 -4.73
N ILE A 153 1.82 -17.82 -3.72
CA ILE A 153 2.37 -18.93 -2.91
C ILE A 153 1.82 -18.90 -1.48
N CYS A 154 1.94 -17.78 -0.76
CA CYS A 154 1.48 -17.68 0.63
C CYS A 154 0.20 -16.85 0.83
N GLY A 155 -0.34 -16.24 -0.22
CA GLY A 155 -1.51 -15.36 -0.14
C GLY A 155 -1.27 -13.99 0.51
N LEU A 156 -0.11 -13.77 1.14
CA LEU A 156 0.21 -12.48 1.77
C LEU A 156 0.23 -11.36 0.74
N ALA A 157 -0.32 -10.20 1.11
CA ALA A 157 -0.34 -9.04 0.25
C ALA A 157 1.05 -8.36 0.18
N ALA A 158 1.42 -7.92 -1.02
CA ALA A 158 2.61 -7.14 -1.31
C ALA A 158 2.25 -5.91 -2.14
N CYS A 159 2.85 -4.75 -1.85
CA CYS A 159 2.68 -3.57 -2.69
C CYS A 159 3.41 -3.74 -4.02
N THR A 160 3.12 -2.87 -4.99
CA THR A 160 3.77 -2.84 -6.31
C THR A 160 5.30 -2.86 -6.27
N ASP A 161 5.90 -2.25 -5.24
CA ASP A 161 7.37 -2.16 -5.11
C ASP A 161 7.99 -3.46 -4.58
N HIS A 162 7.23 -4.19 -3.75
CA HIS A 162 7.68 -5.43 -3.12
C HIS A 162 7.16 -6.69 -3.81
N ALA A 163 6.22 -6.54 -4.74
CA ALA A 163 5.72 -7.61 -5.59
C ALA A 163 6.56 -7.71 -6.87
N LYS A 164 6.85 -8.94 -7.30
CA LYS A 164 7.43 -9.22 -8.63
C LYS A 164 6.71 -10.41 -9.24
N ARG A 165 6.64 -10.45 -10.57
CA ARG A 165 6.08 -11.59 -11.30
C ARG A 165 7.14 -12.66 -11.56
N CYS A 166 6.74 -13.92 -11.44
CA CYS A 166 7.57 -15.03 -11.86
C CYS A 166 7.75 -15.02 -13.38
N GLY A 167 8.98 -15.03 -13.88
CA GLY A 167 9.28 -15.00 -15.30
C GLY A 167 8.86 -16.23 -16.12
N SER A 168 8.41 -17.31 -15.46
CA SER A 168 7.97 -18.56 -16.09
C SER A 168 6.45 -18.78 -16.05
N CYS A 169 5.76 -18.34 -14.99
CA CYS A 169 4.31 -18.57 -14.82
C CYS A 169 3.49 -17.30 -14.50
N ASP A 170 4.12 -16.13 -14.51
CA ASP A 170 3.50 -14.81 -14.32
C ASP A 170 2.71 -14.58 -13.02
N ILE A 171 2.82 -15.48 -12.03
CA ILE A 171 2.23 -15.28 -10.71
C ILE A 171 2.95 -14.17 -9.94
N GLU A 172 2.21 -13.41 -9.13
CA GLU A 172 2.76 -12.38 -8.24
C GLU A 172 3.43 -13.01 -7.02
N LEU A 173 4.62 -12.55 -6.69
CA LEU A 173 5.46 -13.07 -5.60
C LEU A 173 5.73 -11.96 -4.60
N CYS A 174 5.59 -12.27 -3.31
CA CYS A 174 6.10 -11.40 -2.26
C CYS A 174 7.63 -11.51 -2.15
N GLY A 175 8.22 -10.62 -1.35
CA GLY A 175 9.67 -10.52 -1.15
C GLY A 175 10.37 -11.81 -0.71
N GLU A 176 9.68 -12.72 -0.02
CA GLU A 176 10.24 -13.97 0.49
C GLU A 176 10.19 -15.12 -0.53
N HIS A 177 9.22 -15.09 -1.44
CA HIS A 177 9.00 -16.13 -2.45
C HIS A 177 9.56 -15.76 -3.82
N GLN A 178 10.40 -14.74 -3.88
CA GLN A 178 11.10 -14.32 -5.08
C GLN A 178 12.59 -14.68 -5.00
N SER A 179 13.11 -15.25 -6.07
CA SER A 179 14.55 -15.46 -6.26
C SER A 179 14.98 -14.78 -7.57
N PRO A 180 15.83 -13.75 -7.54
CA PRO A 180 16.28 -13.11 -8.77
C PRO A 180 17.11 -14.10 -9.61
N CYS A 181 16.87 -14.13 -10.91
CA CYS A 181 17.67 -14.88 -11.87
C CYS A 181 18.60 -13.92 -12.61
N ASP A 182 19.87 -13.86 -12.23
CA ASP A 182 20.84 -12.95 -12.83
C ASP A 182 21.13 -13.23 -14.32
N VAL A 183 20.83 -14.44 -14.77
CA VAL A 183 20.98 -14.84 -16.18
C VAL A 183 19.94 -14.15 -17.07
N THR A 184 18.68 -14.15 -16.64
CA THR A 184 17.55 -13.58 -17.43
C THR A 184 17.18 -12.17 -17.02
N GLY A 185 17.57 -11.73 -15.82
CA GLY A 185 17.10 -10.51 -15.17
C GLY A 185 15.66 -10.60 -14.65
N ARG A 186 15.03 -11.78 -14.71
CA ARG A 186 13.67 -12.03 -14.23
C ARG A 186 13.67 -12.67 -12.84
N THR A 187 12.52 -12.70 -12.20
CA THR A 187 12.33 -13.35 -10.89
C THR A 187 11.80 -14.77 -11.05
N ALA A 188 12.35 -15.72 -10.29
CA ALA A 188 11.85 -17.09 -10.17
C ALA A 188 11.01 -17.24 -8.90
N CYS A 189 9.93 -18.01 -8.98
CA CYS A 189 9.27 -18.56 -7.80
C CYS A 189 9.97 -19.86 -7.38
N PRO A 190 9.81 -20.36 -6.13
CA PRO A 190 10.37 -21.62 -5.66
C PRO A 190 10.21 -22.82 -6.61
N ARG A 191 9.06 -22.93 -7.30
CA ARG A 191 8.82 -24.01 -8.29
C ARG A 191 9.71 -23.92 -9.54
N HIS A 192 10.01 -22.71 -10.01
CA HIS A 192 10.77 -22.45 -11.24
C HIS A 192 12.21 -22.03 -10.96
N ALA A 193 12.61 -22.00 -9.69
CA ALA A 193 13.98 -21.78 -9.25
C ALA A 193 14.78 -23.10 -9.35
N LYS A 194 15.87 -23.09 -10.11
CA LYS A 194 16.79 -24.22 -10.26
C LYS A 194 18.20 -23.79 -9.90
N ALA A 195 18.93 -24.62 -9.15
CA ALA A 195 20.35 -24.40 -8.93
C ALA A 195 21.15 -24.80 -10.20
N CYS A 196 22.02 -23.92 -10.66
CA CYS A 196 22.96 -24.22 -11.74
C CYS A 196 24.12 -25.06 -11.20
N GLY A 197 24.37 -26.25 -11.75
CA GLY A 197 25.50 -27.09 -11.36
C GLY A 197 26.88 -26.51 -11.73
N GLY A 198 26.93 -25.51 -12.62
CA GLY A 198 28.17 -24.82 -12.99
C GLY A 198 28.50 -23.64 -12.07
N CYS A 199 27.60 -22.67 -11.98
CA CYS A 199 27.81 -21.45 -11.19
C CYS A 199 27.17 -21.45 -9.81
N GLY A 200 26.42 -22.49 -9.41
CA GLY A 200 25.73 -22.57 -8.13
C GLY A 200 24.55 -21.61 -7.96
N GLU A 201 24.39 -20.64 -8.86
CA GLU A 201 23.33 -19.64 -8.79
C GLU A 201 21.94 -20.26 -8.96
N THR A 202 20.97 -19.63 -8.30
CA THR A 202 19.56 -19.91 -8.55
C THR A 202 19.14 -19.23 -9.85
N VAL A 203 18.65 -20.01 -10.80
CA VAL A 203 18.22 -19.54 -12.11
C VAL A 203 16.79 -19.95 -12.40
N LEU A 204 16.17 -19.22 -13.32
CA LEU A 204 14.88 -19.58 -13.89
C LEU A 204 15.01 -20.89 -14.67
N ASP A 205 14.03 -21.77 -14.54
CA ASP A 205 13.97 -23.06 -15.23
C ASP A 205 14.05 -22.94 -16.76
N LEU A 206 13.45 -21.91 -17.38
CA LEU A 206 13.59 -21.66 -18.83
C LEU A 206 15.03 -21.40 -19.26
N ALA A 207 15.86 -20.85 -18.37
CA ALA A 207 17.28 -20.62 -18.61
C ALA A 207 18.16 -21.81 -18.18
N TRP A 208 17.54 -22.87 -17.65
CA TRP A 208 18.21 -24.05 -17.13
C TRP A 208 18.05 -25.23 -18.11
N LYS A 209 19.16 -25.82 -18.53
CA LYS A 209 19.17 -27.01 -19.39
C LYS A 209 20.38 -27.88 -19.04
N ASP A 210 20.17 -29.19 -18.93
CA ASP A 210 21.22 -30.18 -18.68
C ASP A 210 22.08 -29.85 -17.45
N GLY A 211 21.43 -29.44 -16.35
CA GLY A 211 22.13 -29.10 -15.11
C GLY A 211 22.85 -27.75 -15.13
N ARG A 212 22.76 -26.96 -16.21
CA ARG A 212 23.48 -25.69 -16.35
C ARG A 212 22.56 -24.56 -16.78
N CYS A 213 22.86 -23.36 -16.27
CA CYS A 213 22.24 -22.16 -16.79
C CYS A 213 22.79 -21.78 -18.16
N GLU A 214 22.03 -21.00 -18.93
CA GLU A 214 22.42 -20.50 -20.25
C GLU A 214 23.82 -19.87 -20.27
N THR A 215 24.15 -19.00 -19.29
CA THR A 215 25.49 -18.39 -19.18
C THR A 215 26.60 -19.42 -18.99
N CYS A 216 26.39 -20.46 -18.19
CA CYS A 216 27.39 -21.51 -18.03
C CYS A 216 27.53 -22.39 -19.28
N ARG A 217 26.46 -22.52 -20.08
CA ARG A 217 26.52 -23.25 -21.35
C ARG A 217 27.28 -22.48 -22.43
N THR A 218 27.27 -21.15 -22.37
CA THR A 218 27.99 -20.27 -23.32
C THR A 218 29.41 -19.91 -22.90
N LEU A 219 29.93 -20.49 -21.80
CA LEU A 219 31.32 -20.27 -21.36
C LEU A 219 32.29 -20.66 -22.48
N ALA A 220 33.07 -19.70 -22.95
CA ALA A 220 34.15 -19.89 -23.93
C ALA A 220 35.49 -19.54 -23.30
N SER A 221 36.61 -19.98 -23.90
CA SER A 221 37.94 -19.53 -23.47
C SER A 221 38.02 -18.02 -23.56
N ALA A 222 38.53 -17.36 -22.51
CA ALA A 222 38.67 -15.92 -22.50
C ALA A 222 39.71 -15.48 -23.55
N ALA A 223 39.45 -14.37 -24.23
CA ALA A 223 40.40 -13.82 -25.19
C ALA A 223 41.69 -13.37 -24.47
N PRO A 224 42.87 -13.50 -25.11
CA PRO A 224 44.09 -12.89 -24.61
C PRO A 224 43.87 -11.39 -24.35
N GLY A 225 44.18 -10.92 -23.13
CA GLY A 225 43.97 -9.53 -22.74
C GLY A 225 42.52 -9.14 -22.42
N ASP A 226 41.59 -10.07 -22.21
CA ASP A 226 40.23 -9.73 -21.76
C ASP A 226 40.31 -8.91 -20.46
N PRO A 227 39.80 -7.66 -20.43
CA PRO A 227 39.89 -6.80 -19.26
C PRO A 227 39.18 -7.38 -18.04
N ALA A 228 38.18 -8.23 -18.23
CA ALA A 228 37.52 -8.92 -17.13
C ALA A 228 38.46 -9.94 -16.46
N VAL A 229 39.31 -10.62 -17.23
CA VAL A 229 40.33 -11.53 -16.70
C VAL A 229 41.37 -10.75 -15.90
N ALA A 230 41.90 -9.66 -16.47
CA ALA A 230 42.86 -8.81 -15.77
C ALA A 230 42.30 -8.25 -14.46
N ALA A 231 41.04 -7.80 -14.47
CA ALA A 231 40.33 -7.37 -13.27
C ALA A 231 40.20 -8.51 -12.25
N ALA A 232 39.77 -9.70 -12.67
CA ALA A 232 39.63 -10.86 -11.79
C ALA A 232 40.96 -11.29 -11.15
N GLU A 233 42.07 -11.29 -11.90
CA GLU A 233 43.39 -11.63 -11.35
C GLU A 233 43.95 -10.55 -10.42
N THR A 234 43.53 -9.29 -10.60
CA THR A 234 43.84 -8.20 -9.67
C THR A 234 43.04 -8.34 -8.37
N LEU A 235 41.75 -8.67 -8.50
CA LEU A 235 40.82 -8.80 -7.39
C LEU A 235 40.97 -10.11 -6.61
N VAL A 236 41.46 -11.17 -7.27
CA VAL A 236 41.69 -12.52 -6.72
C VAL A 236 43.09 -12.99 -7.14
N PRO A 237 44.15 -12.50 -6.47
CA PRO A 237 45.54 -12.76 -6.84
C PRO A 237 45.90 -14.25 -6.89
N GLU A 238 45.24 -15.08 -6.07
CA GLU A 238 45.44 -16.54 -6.03
C GLU A 238 45.00 -17.24 -7.32
N ALA A 239 44.19 -16.56 -8.14
CA ALA A 239 43.71 -17.07 -9.43
C ALA A 239 44.58 -16.63 -10.62
N ARG A 240 45.67 -15.87 -10.37
CA ARG A 240 46.57 -15.40 -11.43
C ARG A 240 47.17 -16.58 -12.22
N GLY A 241 47.12 -16.50 -13.54
CA GLY A 241 47.60 -17.54 -14.44
C GLY A 241 46.65 -18.73 -14.59
N ALA A 242 45.42 -18.64 -14.07
CA ALA A 242 44.40 -19.63 -14.33
C ALA A 242 44.02 -19.65 -15.82
N ALA A 243 43.68 -20.83 -16.34
CA ALA A 243 43.05 -20.94 -17.65
C ALA A 243 41.60 -20.44 -17.54
N TRP A 244 41.37 -19.19 -17.94
CA TRP A 244 40.09 -18.52 -17.80
C TRP A 244 39.13 -18.83 -18.94
N ARG A 245 37.87 -19.06 -18.56
CA ARG A 245 36.71 -19.04 -19.46
C ARG A 245 35.78 -17.93 -19.01
N SER A 246 35.18 -17.24 -19.97
CA SER A 246 34.27 -16.13 -19.72
C SER A 246 32.91 -16.33 -20.39
N ALA A 247 31.88 -15.83 -19.75
CA ALA A 247 30.54 -15.69 -20.29
C ALA A 247 29.93 -14.39 -19.76
N ARG A 248 29.07 -13.75 -20.55
CA ARG A 248 28.48 -12.45 -20.21
C ARG A 248 26.96 -12.57 -20.13
N THR A 249 26.39 -11.88 -19.16
CA THR A 249 24.95 -11.63 -19.05
C THR A 249 24.68 -10.17 -19.40
N LYS A 250 23.41 -9.74 -19.29
CA LYS A 250 23.06 -8.33 -19.46
C LYS A 250 23.71 -7.43 -18.42
N THR A 251 23.99 -7.92 -17.22
CA THR A 251 24.41 -7.09 -16.08
C THR A 251 25.77 -7.48 -15.49
N ARG A 252 26.29 -8.67 -15.80
CA ARG A 252 27.47 -9.24 -15.16
C ARG A 252 28.34 -10.07 -16.10
N VAL A 253 29.59 -10.30 -15.71
CA VAL A 253 30.54 -11.21 -16.35
C VAL A 253 30.83 -12.38 -15.41
N LEU A 254 30.63 -13.60 -15.88
CA LEU A 254 31.02 -14.83 -15.21
C LEU A 254 32.39 -15.26 -15.73
N LEU A 255 33.33 -15.45 -14.82
CA LEU A 255 34.63 -16.02 -15.10
C LEU A 255 34.77 -17.34 -14.35
N THR A 256 35.22 -18.37 -15.04
CA THR A 256 35.63 -19.63 -14.42
C THR A 256 37.09 -19.89 -14.77
N GLY A 257 37.95 -19.92 -13.77
CA GLY A 257 39.38 -20.18 -13.92
C GLY A 257 39.75 -21.53 -13.32
N SER A 258 40.70 -22.22 -13.92
CA SER A 258 41.30 -23.41 -13.30
C SER A 258 42.81 -23.38 -13.37
N THR A 259 43.45 -23.75 -12.27
CA THR A 259 44.87 -24.08 -12.21
C THR A 259 45.03 -25.60 -12.07
N LEU A 260 46.25 -26.07 -11.80
CA LEU A 260 46.52 -27.49 -11.56
C LEU A 260 45.68 -28.03 -10.39
N LEU A 261 45.65 -27.31 -9.26
CA LEU A 261 45.05 -27.79 -8.00
C LEU A 261 43.73 -27.11 -7.64
N SER A 262 43.46 -25.93 -8.19
CA SER A 262 42.35 -25.08 -7.77
C SER A 262 41.40 -24.75 -8.91
N ARG A 263 40.16 -24.43 -8.53
CA ARG A 263 39.16 -23.82 -9.42
C ARG A 263 38.66 -22.54 -8.80
N TYR A 264 38.37 -21.57 -9.65
CA TYR A 264 37.91 -20.24 -9.29
C TYR A 264 36.66 -19.91 -10.08
N ARG A 265 35.74 -19.20 -9.44
CA ARG A 265 34.56 -18.62 -10.08
C ARG A 265 34.44 -17.19 -9.59
N VAL A 266 34.43 -16.26 -10.52
CA VAL A 266 34.37 -14.82 -10.23
C VAL A 266 33.19 -14.22 -10.99
N TRP A 267 32.34 -13.52 -10.27
CA TRP A 267 31.31 -12.67 -10.84
C TRP A 267 31.75 -11.22 -10.74
N LEU A 268 31.80 -10.55 -11.89
CA LEU A 268 32.06 -9.13 -11.98
C LEU A 268 30.80 -8.40 -12.48
N ALA A 269 30.57 -7.18 -12.01
CA ALA A 269 29.63 -6.28 -12.64
C ALA A 269 30.17 -5.81 -14.00
N ARG A 270 29.36 -5.06 -14.76
CA ARG A 270 29.78 -4.55 -16.08
C ARG A 270 30.93 -3.54 -16.02
N ASP A 271 31.03 -2.79 -14.94
CA ASP A 271 32.15 -1.90 -14.65
C ASP A 271 33.38 -2.64 -14.09
N LEU A 272 33.35 -3.98 -14.10
CA LEU A 272 34.40 -4.88 -13.61
C LEU A 272 34.60 -4.84 -12.09
N SER A 273 33.69 -4.23 -11.33
CA SER A 273 33.70 -4.35 -9.87
C SER A 273 33.37 -5.78 -9.42
N LEU A 274 33.98 -6.21 -8.32
CA LEU A 274 33.79 -7.56 -7.78
C LEU A 274 32.41 -7.69 -7.14
N LEU A 275 31.64 -8.69 -7.58
CA LEU A 275 30.36 -9.04 -6.94
C LEU A 275 30.50 -10.23 -6.01
N SER A 276 31.19 -11.28 -6.47
CA SER A 276 31.57 -12.40 -5.61
C SER A 276 32.73 -13.17 -6.22
N ALA A 277 33.54 -13.79 -5.36
CA ALA A 277 34.58 -14.72 -5.75
C ALA A 277 34.49 -15.99 -4.91
N TRP A 278 34.59 -17.12 -5.60
CA TRP A 278 34.62 -18.44 -5.01
C TRP A 278 35.86 -19.16 -5.50
N GLY A 279 36.49 -19.91 -4.61
CA GLY A 279 37.59 -20.77 -4.99
C GLY A 279 37.74 -21.93 -4.02
N GLY A 280 38.44 -22.95 -4.48
CA GLY A 280 38.66 -24.15 -3.72
C GLY A 280 39.54 -25.10 -4.47
N SER A 281 40.12 -26.06 -3.73
CA SER A 281 40.81 -27.16 -4.36
C SER A 281 39.81 -28.00 -5.15
N LYS A 282 40.29 -28.72 -6.16
CA LYS A 282 39.46 -29.69 -6.90
C LYS A 282 38.92 -30.82 -6.01
N LEU A 283 39.45 -30.96 -4.79
CA LEU A 283 39.13 -32.05 -3.85
C LEU A 283 38.11 -31.63 -2.75
N PHE A 284 38.08 -30.37 -2.33
CA PHE A 284 37.33 -29.94 -1.13
C PHE A 284 36.14 -29.02 -1.42
N GLY A 285 35.65 -29.01 -2.66
CA GLY A 285 34.56 -28.13 -3.08
C GLY A 285 34.96 -26.65 -3.11
N MET A 286 34.07 -25.79 -3.64
CA MET A 286 34.31 -24.35 -3.70
C MET A 286 33.81 -23.67 -2.42
N LYS A 287 34.60 -22.75 -1.87
CA LYS A 287 34.21 -21.88 -0.77
C LYS A 287 34.19 -20.43 -1.23
N LYS A 288 33.38 -19.59 -0.58
CA LYS A 288 33.36 -18.16 -0.86
C LYS A 288 34.67 -17.56 -0.34
N ILE A 289 35.38 -16.82 -1.19
CA ILE A 289 36.63 -16.14 -0.84
C ILE A 289 36.35 -14.64 -0.62
N ARG A 290 35.48 -14.04 -1.42
CA ARG A 290 35.01 -12.65 -1.29
C ARG A 290 33.54 -12.53 -1.67
#